data_AF-A0AAV5UAB8-F1
#
_entry.id   AF-A0AAV5UAB8-F1
#
_cell.length_a   1.000
_cell.length_b   1.000
_cell.length_c   1.000
_cell.angle_alpha   90.00
_cell.angle_beta   90.00
_cell.angle_gamma   90.00
#
_symmetry.space_group_name_H-M   'P 1'
#
loop_
_entity.id
_entity.type
_entity.pdbx_description
1 polymer ?
#
loop_
_entity_poly.entity_id
_entity_poly.type
_entity_poly.pdbx_seq_one_letter_code
_entity_poly.pdbx_strand_id
1 'polypeptide(L)'
;GFFLSADSLAVPARRSLFKRFFEDEGARALRHVAAQSPFLFKKMLRLQYLKPSSSSEMWSEADFNAPLLPSDEKAMENELFTLWMIDVWSRNDVEAYCRSHALVVVLQEVWRSDQFKNRYMVKTKEQAPTPSSPIRVEFMNTPKYEVPKLFASLFVRYLRNNYDNIELFTDLLFVFIG
;
A
#
# COMPACT_ATOMS: atom_id res chain seq x y z
N GLY A 1 -16.92 1.79 9.09
CA GLY A 1 -16.40 0.57 9.75
C GLY A 1 -16.48 -0.65 8.86
N PHE A 2 -17.69 -1.10 8.50
CA PHE A 2 -17.95 -2.44 7.95
C PHE A 2 -17.02 -2.92 6.82
N PHE A 3 -16.82 -2.17 5.73
CA PHE A 3 -15.99 -2.64 4.60
C PHE A 3 -14.48 -2.64 4.86
N LEU A 4 -14.02 -1.91 5.87
CA LEU A 4 -12.61 -1.73 6.19
C LEU A 4 -12.16 -2.58 7.39
N SER A 5 -13.07 -3.36 7.99
CA SER A 5 -12.72 -4.30 9.05
C SER A 5 -11.93 -5.48 8.52
N ALA A 6 -11.09 -6.07 9.37
CA ALA A 6 -10.29 -7.24 9.01
C ALA A 6 -11.14 -8.39 8.42
N ASP A 7 -12.34 -8.64 8.99
CA ASP A 7 -13.25 -9.68 8.52
C ASP A 7 -13.81 -9.39 7.13
N SER A 8 -14.11 -8.13 6.83
CA SER A 8 -14.61 -7.77 5.50
C SER A 8 -13.51 -7.82 4.45
N LEU A 9 -12.27 -7.46 4.81
CA LEU A 9 -11.11 -7.60 3.93
C LEU A 9 -10.75 -9.06 3.67
N ALA A 10 -11.03 -9.97 4.59
CA ALA A 10 -10.84 -11.40 4.38
C ALA A 10 -11.78 -11.99 3.30
N VAL A 11 -12.85 -11.29 2.92
CA VAL A 11 -13.82 -11.78 1.93
C VAL A 11 -13.58 -11.10 0.57
N PRO A 12 -13.13 -11.83 -0.48
CA PRO A 12 -12.82 -11.24 -1.79
C PRO A 12 -13.98 -10.47 -2.42
N ALA A 13 -15.21 -10.98 -2.32
CA ALA A 13 -16.39 -10.32 -2.87
C ALA A 13 -16.66 -8.94 -2.23
N ARG A 14 -16.45 -8.83 -0.91
CA ARG A 14 -16.61 -7.56 -0.18
C ARG A 14 -15.52 -6.56 -0.57
N ARG A 15 -14.26 -7.01 -0.72
CA ARG A 15 -13.17 -6.18 -1.26
C ARG A 15 -13.51 -5.65 -2.65
N SER A 16 -13.95 -6.51 -3.57
CA SER A 16 -14.30 -6.11 -4.94
C SER A 16 -15.47 -5.12 -4.98
N LEU A 17 -16.49 -5.33 -4.15
CA LEU A 17 -17.62 -4.39 -4.03
C LEU A 17 -17.15 -3.04 -3.49
N PHE A 18 -16.33 -3.05 -2.43
CA PHE A 18 -15.76 -1.82 -1.89
C PHE A 18 -14.90 -1.10 -2.93
N LYS A 19 -14.11 -1.83 -3.72
CA LYS A 19 -13.27 -1.21 -4.76
C LYS A 19 -14.10 -0.39 -5.74
N ARG A 20 -15.17 -1.01 -6.27
CA ARG A 20 -16.11 -0.34 -7.18
C ARG A 20 -16.75 0.89 -6.54
N PHE A 21 -17.19 0.76 -5.29
CA PHE A 21 -17.79 1.88 -4.57
C PHE A 21 -16.78 3.02 -4.33
N PHE A 22 -15.57 2.71 -3.91
CA PHE A 22 -14.56 3.70 -3.52
C PHE A 22 -13.94 4.41 -4.73
N GLU A 23 -13.99 3.82 -5.93
CA GLU A 23 -13.63 4.47 -7.20
C GLU A 23 -14.72 5.41 -7.72
N ASP A 24 -15.99 5.16 -7.38
CA ASP A 24 -17.13 5.94 -7.86
C ASP A 24 -17.02 7.43 -7.49
N GLU A 25 -17.47 8.32 -8.37
CA GLU A 25 -17.43 9.77 -8.12
C GLU A 25 -18.20 10.15 -6.84
N GLY A 26 -19.32 9.47 -6.57
CA GLY A 26 -20.14 9.67 -5.37
C GLY A 26 -19.44 9.34 -4.06
N ALA A 27 -18.36 8.55 -4.09
CA ALA A 27 -17.58 8.20 -2.90
C ALA A 27 -16.54 9.26 -2.49
N ARG A 28 -16.59 10.48 -3.06
CA ARG A 28 -15.68 11.59 -2.70
C ARG A 28 -15.63 11.84 -1.18
N ALA A 29 -16.78 11.88 -0.52
CA ALA A 29 -16.84 12.11 0.94
C ALA A 29 -16.13 10.99 1.72
N LEU A 30 -16.30 9.73 1.29
CA LEU A 30 -15.62 8.60 1.92
C LEU A 30 -14.10 8.67 1.73
N ARG A 31 -13.63 8.99 0.52
CA ARG A 31 -12.20 9.19 0.24
C ARG A 31 -11.62 10.30 1.12
N HIS A 32 -12.35 11.39 1.27
CA HIS A 32 -11.94 12.53 2.10
C HIS A 32 -11.84 12.15 3.59
N VAL A 33 -12.86 11.47 4.14
CA VAL A 33 -12.85 11.00 5.54
C VAL A 33 -11.70 10.02 5.78
N ALA A 34 -11.47 9.09 4.84
CA ALA A 34 -10.36 8.15 4.92
C ALA A 34 -8.99 8.86 4.98
N ALA A 35 -8.81 9.89 4.15
CA ALA A 35 -7.59 10.67 4.06
C ALA A 35 -7.36 11.61 5.25
N GLN A 36 -8.42 12.17 5.83
CA GLN A 36 -8.34 13.06 6.99
C GLN A 36 -8.07 12.29 8.30
N SER A 37 -8.34 10.99 8.34
CA SER A 37 -7.99 10.18 9.51
C SER A 37 -6.47 10.18 9.70
N PRO A 38 -5.96 10.60 10.87
CA PRO A 38 -4.52 10.54 11.12
C PRO A 38 -4.02 9.10 11.31
N PHE A 39 -4.95 8.13 11.42
CA PHE A 39 -4.67 6.73 11.74
C PHE A 39 -4.85 5.80 10.55
N LEU A 40 -5.96 5.89 9.79
CA LEU A 40 -6.39 4.83 8.87
C LEU A 40 -5.28 4.34 7.92
N PHE A 41 -4.82 5.19 7.01
CA PHE A 41 -3.82 4.75 6.02
C PHE A 41 -2.48 4.37 6.64
N LYS A 42 -2.04 5.09 7.68
CA LYS A 42 -0.77 4.80 8.36
C LYS A 42 -0.80 3.46 9.08
N LYS A 43 -1.93 3.11 9.69
CA LYS A 43 -2.15 1.82 10.37
C LYS A 43 -2.29 0.69 9.36
N MET A 44 -3.07 0.89 8.30
CA MET A 44 -3.22 -0.11 7.23
C MET A 44 -1.90 -0.41 6.52
N LEU A 45 -1.06 0.60 6.27
CA LEU A 45 0.30 0.42 5.72
C LEU A 45 1.21 -0.41 6.63
N ARG A 46 0.95 -0.40 7.94
CA ARG A 46 1.64 -1.23 8.95
C ARG A 46 0.91 -2.56 9.20
N LEU A 47 0.06 -2.97 8.27
CA LEU A 47 -0.74 -4.19 8.32
C LEU A 47 -1.67 -4.28 9.56
N GLN A 48 -2.11 -3.13 10.07
CA GLN A 48 -3.08 -3.01 11.14
C GLN A 48 -4.42 -2.55 10.57
N TYR A 49 -5.48 -3.33 10.78
CA TYR A 49 -6.80 -3.10 10.20
C TYR A 49 -7.85 -2.91 11.29
N LEU A 50 -8.97 -2.27 10.93
CA LEU A 50 -10.04 -2.00 11.89
C LEU A 50 -10.62 -3.31 12.44
N LYS A 51 -10.87 -3.31 13.75
CA LYS A 51 -11.60 -4.36 14.46
C LYS A 51 -13.03 -4.43 13.94
N PRO A 52 -13.67 -5.61 14.00
CA PRO A 52 -15.09 -5.74 13.66
C PRO A 52 -16.00 -4.81 14.49
N SER A 53 -15.60 -4.53 15.73
CA SER A 53 -16.33 -3.68 16.69
C SER A 53 -16.06 -2.17 16.56
N SER A 54 -15.24 -1.73 15.60
CA SER A 54 -14.86 -0.32 15.47
C SER A 54 -16.10 0.54 15.13
N SER A 55 -16.34 1.59 15.91
CA SER A 55 -17.45 2.52 15.65
C SER A 55 -17.19 3.38 14.40
N SER A 56 -18.23 4.09 13.94
CA SER A 56 -18.17 5.00 12.80
C SER A 56 -17.70 6.42 13.14
N GLU A 57 -17.61 6.76 14.43
CA GLU A 57 -17.39 8.12 14.91
C GLU A 57 -15.89 8.34 15.17
N MET A 58 -15.14 8.55 14.08
CA MET A 58 -13.69 8.77 14.04
C MET A 58 -12.83 7.65 14.66
N TRP A 59 -12.11 6.93 13.82
CA TRP A 59 -11.20 5.87 14.27
C TRP A 59 -10.10 6.42 15.18
N SER A 60 -9.87 5.71 16.27
CA SER A 60 -8.77 5.88 17.21
C SER A 60 -7.72 4.78 17.03
N GLU A 61 -6.59 4.88 17.72
CA GLU A 61 -5.57 3.85 17.70
C GLU A 61 -6.06 2.50 18.28
N ALA A 62 -6.99 2.53 19.24
CA ALA A 62 -7.55 1.34 19.88
C ALA A 62 -8.45 0.52 18.94
N ASP A 63 -8.94 1.12 17.86
CA ASP A 63 -9.83 0.47 16.89
C ASP A 63 -9.09 -0.48 15.94
N PHE A 64 -7.75 -0.49 15.94
CA PHE A 64 -6.96 -1.32 15.05
C PHE A 64 -6.49 -2.61 15.74
N ASN A 65 -6.44 -3.69 14.97
CA ASN A 65 -5.84 -4.96 15.39
C ASN A 65 -4.31 -4.85 15.52
N ALA A 66 -3.73 -5.87 16.17
CA ALA A 66 -2.29 -6.10 16.11
C ALA A 66 -1.85 -6.24 14.63
N PRO A 67 -0.61 -5.83 14.29
CA PRO A 67 -0.11 -5.95 12.93
C PRO A 67 -0.06 -7.41 12.50
N LEU A 68 -0.46 -7.69 11.26
CA LEU A 68 -0.24 -9.02 10.68
C LEU A 68 1.25 -9.32 10.61
N LEU A 69 1.60 -10.59 10.83
CA LEU A 69 2.99 -11.03 10.67
C LEU A 69 3.41 -10.92 9.19
N PRO A 70 4.68 -10.58 8.90
CA PRO A 70 5.17 -10.51 7.51
C PRO A 70 5.00 -11.80 6.71
N SER A 71 4.94 -12.95 7.38
CA SER A 71 4.74 -14.27 6.81
C SER A 71 3.27 -14.65 6.62
N ASP A 72 2.33 -13.80 7.05
CA ASP A 72 0.90 -14.07 6.89
C ASP A 72 0.53 -14.04 5.39
N GLU A 73 -0.15 -15.09 4.93
CA GLU A 73 -0.57 -15.24 3.53
C GLU A 73 -1.41 -14.06 3.03
N LYS A 74 -2.11 -13.37 3.94
CA LYS A 74 -2.99 -12.24 3.64
C LYS A 74 -2.24 -10.91 3.61
N ALA A 75 -0.99 -10.84 4.10
CA ALA A 75 -0.25 -9.59 4.23
C ALA A 75 -0.12 -8.87 2.88
N MET A 76 0.28 -9.60 1.83
CA MET A 76 0.49 -9.03 0.50
C MET A 76 -0.82 -8.54 -0.14
N GLU A 77 -1.92 -9.29 0.00
CA GLU A 77 -3.21 -8.87 -0.54
C GLU A 77 -3.77 -7.64 0.17
N ASN A 78 -3.60 -7.56 1.49
CA ASN A 78 -4.09 -6.44 2.27
C ASN A 78 -3.23 -5.19 2.06
N GLU A 79 -1.92 -5.33 1.86
CA GLU A 79 -1.04 -4.23 1.47
C GLU A 79 -1.38 -3.72 0.07
N LEU A 80 -1.62 -4.62 -0.89
CA LEU A 80 -2.13 -4.26 -2.22
C LEU A 80 -3.43 -3.47 -2.14
N PHE A 81 -4.38 -3.93 -1.34
CA PHE A 81 -5.64 -3.22 -1.14
C PHE A 81 -5.45 -1.83 -0.52
N THR A 82 -4.59 -1.73 0.49
CA THR A 82 -4.26 -0.46 1.16
C THR A 82 -3.66 0.54 0.18
N LEU A 83 -2.65 0.12 -0.58
CA LEU A 83 -2.00 0.99 -1.57
C LEU A 83 -2.94 1.37 -2.71
N TRP A 84 -3.80 0.45 -3.13
CA TRP A 84 -4.85 0.75 -4.11
C TRP A 84 -5.79 1.85 -3.59
N MET A 85 -6.22 1.81 -2.32
CA MET A 85 -7.06 2.87 -1.75
C MET A 85 -6.34 4.23 -1.75
N ILE A 86 -5.06 4.24 -1.35
CA ILE A 86 -4.25 5.46 -1.34
C ILE A 86 -4.05 6.00 -2.76
N ASP A 87 -3.80 5.13 -3.75
CA ASP A 87 -3.67 5.52 -5.15
C ASP A 87 -4.98 6.12 -5.70
N VAL A 88 -6.13 5.46 -5.47
CA VAL A 88 -7.43 5.99 -5.89
C VAL A 88 -7.69 7.35 -5.26
N TRP A 89 -7.49 7.51 -3.95
CA TRP A 89 -7.67 8.80 -3.29
C TRP A 89 -6.71 9.87 -3.85
N SER A 90 -5.42 9.57 -3.93
CA SER A 90 -4.40 10.55 -4.35
C SER A 90 -4.53 10.97 -5.82
N ARG A 91 -5.13 10.15 -6.70
CA ARG A 91 -5.52 10.57 -8.06
C ARG A 91 -6.69 11.55 -8.07
N ASN A 92 -7.61 11.41 -7.12
CA ASN A 92 -8.81 12.24 -7.00
C ASN A 92 -8.56 13.54 -6.23
N ASP A 93 -7.50 13.61 -5.42
CA ASP A 93 -7.14 14.80 -4.62
C ASP A 93 -5.61 14.90 -4.48
N VAL A 94 -4.95 15.25 -5.59
CA VAL A 94 -3.49 15.31 -5.69
C VAL A 94 -2.92 16.34 -4.71
N GLU A 95 -3.56 17.49 -4.55
CA GLU A 95 -3.08 18.54 -3.65
C GLU A 95 -3.15 18.13 -2.18
N ALA A 96 -4.23 17.46 -1.74
CA ALA A 96 -4.29 16.94 -0.37
C ALA A 96 -3.26 15.83 -0.15
N TYR A 97 -3.04 14.97 -1.14
CA TYR A 97 -2.01 13.94 -1.06
C TYR A 97 -0.61 14.54 -0.93
N CYS A 98 -0.24 15.50 -1.79
CA CYS A 98 1.06 16.17 -1.75
C CYS A 98 1.29 16.98 -0.47
N ARG A 99 0.23 17.40 0.23
CA ARG A 99 0.30 18.03 1.56
C ARG A 99 0.42 17.02 2.71
N SER A 100 0.16 15.74 2.48
CA SER A 100 0.19 14.69 3.50
C SER A 100 1.59 14.11 3.72
N HIS A 101 2.54 14.96 4.13
CA HIS A 101 3.94 14.56 4.33
C HIS A 101 4.07 13.36 5.28
N ALA A 102 3.31 13.36 6.38
CA ALA A 102 3.33 12.28 7.36
C ALA A 102 2.88 10.91 6.80
N LEU A 103 2.03 10.88 5.76
CA LEU A 103 1.68 9.61 5.10
C LEU A 103 2.80 9.13 4.19
N VAL A 104 3.44 10.06 3.48
CA VAL A 104 4.54 9.76 2.55
C VAL A 104 5.77 9.26 3.29
N VAL A 105 6.07 9.82 4.47
CA VAL A 105 7.10 9.29 5.38
C VAL A 105 6.82 7.83 5.74
N VAL A 106 5.57 7.47 6.08
CA VAL A 106 5.22 6.07 6.39
C VAL A 106 5.33 5.17 5.15
N LEU A 107 4.94 5.65 3.96
CA LEU A 107 5.15 4.90 2.72
C LEU A 107 6.65 4.63 2.49
N GLN A 108 7.51 5.63 2.72
CA GLN A 108 8.96 5.51 2.58
C GLN A 108 9.58 4.55 3.61
N GLU A 109 9.13 4.62 4.87
CA GLU A 109 9.50 3.67 5.93
C GLU A 109 9.19 2.22 5.51
N VAL A 110 7.96 1.98 5.03
CA VAL A 110 7.53 0.64 4.59
C VAL A 110 8.36 0.18 3.40
N TRP A 111 8.53 1.03 2.39
CA TRP A 111 9.31 0.75 1.18
C TRP A 111 10.76 0.31 1.49
N ARG A 112 11.40 0.99 2.45
CA ARG A 112 12.78 0.72 2.84
C ARG A 112 12.95 -0.51 3.73
N SER A 113 11.87 -0.94 4.38
CA SER A 113 11.93 -2.04 5.34
C SER A 113 12.40 -3.35 4.73
N ASP A 114 13.21 -4.10 5.47
CA ASP A 114 13.67 -5.43 5.04
C ASP A 114 12.50 -6.40 4.87
N GLN A 115 11.43 -6.22 5.65
CA GLN A 115 10.22 -7.02 5.53
C GLN A 115 9.56 -6.82 4.17
N PHE A 116 9.43 -5.57 3.71
CA PHE A 116 8.91 -5.28 2.37
C PHE A 116 9.81 -5.85 1.30
N LYS A 117 11.12 -5.57 1.35
CA LYS A 117 12.10 -6.10 0.38
C LYS A 117 12.04 -7.63 0.31
N ASN A 118 12.03 -8.33 1.43
CA ASN A 118 11.94 -9.79 1.47
C ASN A 118 10.62 -10.32 0.87
N ARG A 119 9.50 -9.59 1.06
CA ARG A 119 8.20 -9.97 0.49
C ARG A 119 8.11 -9.74 -1.02
N TYR A 120 8.68 -8.67 -1.56
CA TYR A 120 8.45 -8.29 -2.98
C TYR A 120 9.66 -8.47 -3.89
N MET A 121 10.86 -8.66 -3.35
CA MET A 121 12.03 -9.00 -4.15
C MET A 121 11.80 -10.33 -4.87
N VAL A 122 12.07 -10.33 -6.17
CA VAL A 122 12.10 -11.54 -6.98
C VAL A 122 13.44 -12.20 -6.72
N LYS A 123 13.43 -13.32 -5.97
CA LYS A 123 14.63 -14.13 -5.81
C LYS A 123 14.85 -14.93 -7.09
N THR A 124 15.97 -14.70 -7.74
CA THR A 124 16.49 -15.59 -8.78
C THR A 124 17.33 -16.66 -8.11
N LYS A 125 17.23 -17.92 -8.55
CA LYS A 125 18.22 -18.92 -8.10
C LYS A 125 19.60 -18.46 -8.52
N GLU A 126 20.55 -18.49 -7.60
CA GLU A 126 21.98 -18.43 -7.93
C GLU A 126 22.36 -19.73 -8.67
N GLN A 127 22.03 -19.80 -9.95
CA GLN A 127 22.73 -20.69 -10.86
C GLN A 127 23.76 -19.83 -11.58
N ALA A 128 25.03 -20.20 -11.49
CA ALA A 128 26.11 -19.57 -12.25
C ALA A 128 25.63 -19.39 -13.70
N PRO A 129 25.64 -18.16 -14.25
CA PRO A 129 24.97 -17.88 -15.50
C PRO A 129 25.69 -18.62 -16.62
N THR A 130 25.15 -19.75 -17.06
CA THR A 130 25.44 -20.25 -18.40
C THR A 130 24.60 -19.41 -19.36
N PRO A 131 25.18 -18.95 -20.49
CA PRO A 131 24.58 -17.95 -21.39
C PRO A 131 23.26 -18.37 -22.07
N SER A 132 22.77 -19.58 -21.79
CA SER A 132 21.57 -20.17 -22.38
C SER A 132 20.49 -20.57 -21.36
N SER A 133 20.69 -20.35 -20.06
CA SER A 133 19.70 -20.73 -19.04
C SER A 133 18.72 -19.57 -18.77
N PRO A 134 17.41 -19.74 -19.05
CA PRO A 134 16.43 -18.70 -18.73
C PRO A 134 16.31 -18.57 -17.21
N ILE A 135 16.32 -17.33 -16.72
CA ILE A 135 16.03 -17.00 -15.31
C ILE A 135 14.65 -17.56 -14.97
N ARG A 136 14.62 -18.59 -14.10
CA ARG A 136 13.35 -19.15 -13.61
C ARG A 136 12.86 -18.33 -12.43
N VAL A 137 11.84 -17.50 -12.67
CA VAL A 137 11.07 -16.82 -11.62
C VAL A 137 10.13 -17.85 -10.99
N GLU A 138 10.35 -18.21 -9.73
CA GLU A 138 9.59 -19.31 -9.12
C GLU A 138 8.15 -18.94 -8.75
N PHE A 139 7.85 -17.68 -8.42
CA PHE A 139 6.50 -17.27 -8.01
C PHE A 139 6.21 -15.80 -8.34
N MET A 140 5.31 -15.57 -9.30
CA MET A 140 4.81 -14.23 -9.66
C MET A 140 3.29 -14.20 -9.50
N ASN A 141 2.82 -13.65 -8.38
CA ASN A 141 1.40 -13.37 -8.14
C ASN A 141 1.11 -11.87 -8.28
N THR A 142 -0.16 -11.47 -8.35
CA THR A 142 -0.56 -10.07 -8.57
C THR A 142 0.10 -9.08 -7.61
N PRO A 143 0.10 -9.32 -6.27
CA PRO A 143 0.78 -8.41 -5.35
C PRO A 143 2.27 -8.23 -5.62
N LYS A 144 3.01 -9.26 -6.09
CA LYS A 144 4.46 -9.18 -6.34
C LYS A 144 4.85 -8.06 -7.31
N TYR A 145 4.01 -7.74 -8.30
CA TYR A 145 4.31 -6.69 -9.28
C TYR A 145 3.43 -5.43 -9.11
N GLU A 146 2.20 -5.55 -8.62
CA GLU A 146 1.32 -4.38 -8.46
C GLU A 146 1.71 -3.52 -7.25
N VAL A 147 2.09 -4.13 -6.12
CA VAL A 147 2.43 -3.38 -4.91
C VAL A 147 3.63 -2.46 -5.15
N PRO A 148 4.77 -2.94 -5.69
CA PRO A 148 5.89 -2.05 -5.97
C PRO A 148 5.56 -0.94 -6.96
N LYS A 149 4.74 -1.26 -7.98
CA LYS A 149 4.27 -0.28 -8.98
C LYS A 149 3.40 0.82 -8.35
N LEU A 150 2.55 0.47 -7.39
CA LEU A 150 1.71 1.44 -6.69
C LEU A 150 2.54 2.36 -5.79
N PHE A 151 3.53 1.83 -5.07
CA PHE A 151 4.49 2.66 -4.32
C PHE A 151 5.21 3.66 -5.24
N ALA A 152 5.80 3.18 -6.34
CA ALA A 152 6.47 4.04 -7.30
C ALA A 152 5.52 5.11 -7.87
N SER A 153 4.28 4.75 -8.19
CA SER A 153 3.28 5.69 -8.70
C SER A 153 2.93 6.78 -7.69
N LEU A 154 2.77 6.41 -6.42
CA LEU A 154 2.52 7.33 -5.32
C LEU A 154 3.71 8.28 -5.08
N PHE A 155 4.93 7.76 -5.06
CA PHE A 155 6.13 8.57 -4.89
C PHE A 155 6.35 9.54 -6.04
N VAL A 156 6.20 9.10 -7.30
CA VAL A 156 6.28 9.98 -8.48
C VAL A 156 5.23 11.09 -8.38
N ARG A 157 4.00 10.77 -7.97
CA ARG A 157 2.94 11.75 -7.79
C ARG A 157 3.30 12.80 -6.74
N TYR A 158 3.88 12.38 -5.62
CA TYR A 158 4.33 13.28 -4.56
C TYR A 158 5.50 14.18 -5.02
N LEU A 159 6.52 13.59 -5.66
CA LEU A 159 7.73 14.28 -6.11
C LEU A 159 7.45 15.36 -7.15
N ARG A 160 6.39 15.24 -7.96
CA ARG A 160 5.99 16.29 -8.91
C ARG A 160 5.76 17.66 -8.26
N ASN A 161 5.33 17.67 -6.99
CA ASN A 161 5.09 18.90 -6.24
C ASN A 161 6.13 19.13 -5.12
N ASN A 162 7.05 18.19 -4.91
CA ASN A 162 8.04 18.18 -3.83
C ASN A 162 9.40 17.69 -4.39
N TYR A 163 9.87 18.34 -5.46
CA TYR A 163 11.04 17.89 -6.24
C TYR A 163 12.36 18.01 -5.47
N ASP A 164 12.36 18.76 -4.39
CA ASP A 164 13.47 18.95 -3.45
C ASP A 164 13.64 17.79 -2.46
N ASN A 165 12.69 16.85 -2.41
CA ASN A 165 12.85 15.61 -1.65
C ASN A 165 13.78 14.63 -2.38
N ILE A 166 15.08 14.95 -2.35
CA ILE A 166 16.16 14.16 -2.97
C ILE A 166 16.22 12.74 -2.38
N GLU A 167 15.87 12.60 -1.12
CA GLU A 167 15.89 11.31 -0.42
C GLU A 167 14.91 10.31 -1.05
N LEU A 168 13.66 10.74 -1.25
CA LEU A 168 12.64 9.93 -1.90
C LEU A 168 12.92 9.70 -3.38
N PHE A 169 13.46 10.71 -4.07
CA PHE A 169 13.89 10.55 -5.45
C PHE A 169 14.97 9.47 -5.58
N THR A 170 15.92 9.44 -4.65
CA THR A 170 17.00 8.44 -4.61
C THR A 170 16.46 7.04 -4.35
N ASP A 171 15.51 6.88 -3.41
CA ASP A 171 14.85 5.59 -3.15
C ASP A 171 14.16 5.03 -4.40
N LEU A 172 13.57 5.90 -5.23
CA LEU A 172 12.91 5.50 -6.45
C LEU A 172 13.92 5.03 -7.51
N LEU A 173 15.06 5.73 -7.66
CA LEU A 173 16.10 5.38 -8.62
C LEU A 173 16.76 4.03 -8.33
N PHE A 174 17.02 3.71 -7.06
CA PHE A 174 17.67 2.46 -6.68
C PHE A 174 16.86 1.20 -7.06
N VAL A 175 15.55 1.34 -7.29
CA VAL A 175 14.70 0.23 -7.74
C VAL A 175 14.76 0.00 -9.25
N PHE A 176 15.14 1.01 -10.05
CA PHE A 176 15.32 0.86 -11.49
C PHE A 176 16.75 0.46 -11.90
N ILE A 177 17.73 0.64 -11.01
CA ILE A 177 19.15 0.30 -11.26
C ILE A 177 19.50 -1.12 -10.79
N GLY A 178 18.61 -1.77 -10.02
CA GLY A 178 18.77 -3.15 -9.55
C GLY A 178 18.76 -4.20 -10.65
#